data_AF-A0A382WN60-F1
#
_entry.id   AF-A0A382WN60-F1
#
_cell.length_a   1.000
_cell.length_b   1.000
_cell.length_c   1.000
_cell.angle_alpha   90.00
_cell.angle_beta   90.00
_cell.angle_gamma   90.00
#
_symmetry.space_group_name_H-M   'P 1'
#
loop_
_entity.id
_entity.type
_entity.pdbx_description
1 polymer ?
#
loop_
_entity_poly.entity_id
_entity_poly.type
_entity_poly.pdbx_seq_one_letter_code
_entity_poly.pdbx_strand_id
1 'polypeptide(L)'
;MKQTLKTLIRNVKSIRGNSLAEFATTTALMATLAATAAPKLSEMSEGAKGEKSRNEIDKIIKQGGQFYQDTADNEGRGRFPGQDKFNKPVTSIAVAYDGTSATVDLHEDAILDDLGTAGTAGTYDSFNEATHSGWTSVFGKDNVDVKAPNGHTVGADDTDVLDDCNTCPRNADGTEKDTSGPAEWLALFGDMPLASQYQDGHFVYQVVAGYGSGNDTYPPVLYVADIENAADF
;
A
#
# COMPACT_ATOMS: atom_id res chain seq x y z
N MET A 1 -28.22 27.86 -70.65
CA MET A 1 -26.85 27.85 -70.08
C MET A 1 -26.58 28.94 -69.03
N LYS A 2 -27.12 30.17 -69.15
CA LYS A 2 -26.90 31.23 -68.14
C LYS A 2 -27.58 30.99 -66.78
N GLN A 3 -28.71 30.28 -66.75
CA GLN A 3 -29.41 29.97 -65.50
C GLN A 3 -28.72 28.86 -64.69
N THR A 4 -28.22 27.81 -65.34
CA THR A 4 -27.50 26.70 -64.68
C THR A 4 -26.19 27.14 -64.03
N LEU A 5 -25.45 28.07 -64.65
CA LEU A 5 -24.24 28.67 -64.06
C LEU A 5 -24.53 29.53 -62.82
N LYS A 6 -25.68 30.23 -62.82
CA LYS A 6 -26.12 31.08 -61.71
C LYS A 6 -26.53 30.27 -60.49
N THR A 7 -27.08 29.07 -60.68
CA THR A 7 -27.44 28.15 -59.58
C THR A 7 -26.19 27.52 -58.96
N LEU A 8 -25.19 27.17 -59.78
CA LEU A 8 -23.90 26.64 -59.31
C LEU A 8 -23.14 27.64 -58.44
N ILE A 9 -23.03 28.90 -58.87
CA ILE A 9 -22.36 29.97 -58.11
C ILE A 9 -23.10 30.30 -56.80
N ARG A 10 -24.42 30.13 -56.75
CA ARG A 10 -25.22 30.38 -55.54
C ARG A 10 -25.17 29.22 -54.53
N ASN A 11 -24.80 28.02 -54.98
CA ASN A 11 -24.62 26.83 -54.15
C ASN A 11 -23.19 26.64 -53.62
N VAL A 12 -22.20 27.35 -54.18
CA VAL A 12 -20.87 27.49 -53.57
C VAL A 12 -20.97 28.55 -52.47
N LYS A 13 -21.46 28.12 -51.30
CA LYS A 13 -21.44 28.93 -50.08
C LYS A 13 -19.97 29.22 -49.76
N SER A 14 -19.58 30.49 -49.81
CA SER A 14 -18.25 30.92 -49.39
C SER A 14 -18.06 30.61 -47.92
N ILE A 15 -17.49 29.45 -47.61
CA ILE A 15 -16.99 29.12 -46.28
C ILE A 15 -15.68 29.89 -46.15
N ARG A 16 -15.75 31.17 -45.75
CA ARG A 16 -14.58 31.84 -45.19
C ARG A 16 -14.30 31.14 -43.87
N GLY A 17 -13.56 30.02 -43.94
CA GLY A 17 -13.04 29.37 -42.73
C GLY A 17 -12.17 30.35 -41.97
N ASN A 18 -12.03 30.14 -40.66
CA ASN A 18 -11.12 30.93 -39.83
C ASN A 18 -9.73 30.99 -40.48
N SER A 19 -9.12 32.17 -40.43
CA SER A 19 -7.78 32.42 -40.97
C SER A 19 -6.78 31.42 -40.36
N LEU A 20 -5.74 31.05 -41.12
CA LEU A 20 -4.58 30.31 -40.59
C LEU A 20 -4.00 31.01 -39.35
N ALA A 21 -4.05 32.34 -39.33
CA ALA A 21 -3.64 33.14 -38.18
C ALA A 21 -4.58 32.95 -36.97
N GLU A 22 -5.89 32.82 -37.18
CA GLU A 22 -6.84 32.56 -36.08
C GLU A 22 -6.61 31.17 -35.50
N PHE A 23 -6.41 30.15 -36.34
CA PHE A 23 -6.04 28.81 -35.87
C PHE A 23 -4.69 28.79 -35.14
N ALA A 24 -3.70 29.54 -35.63
CA ALA A 24 -2.41 29.67 -34.95
C ALA A 24 -2.55 30.38 -33.60
N THR A 25 -3.36 31.45 -33.51
CA THR A 25 -3.57 32.17 -32.24
C THR A 25 -4.33 31.34 -31.21
N THR A 26 -5.35 30.59 -31.62
CA THR A 26 -6.08 29.70 -30.69
C THR A 26 -5.20 28.56 -30.24
N THR A 27 -4.41 27.97 -31.14
CA THR A 27 -3.44 26.91 -30.81
C THR A 27 -2.35 27.43 -29.87
N ALA A 28 -1.81 28.63 -30.13
CA ALA A 28 -0.83 29.26 -29.27
C ALA A 28 -1.40 29.57 -27.88
N LEU A 29 -2.62 30.11 -27.81
CA LEU A 29 -3.29 30.38 -26.53
C LEU A 29 -3.54 29.09 -25.74
N MET A 30 -4.08 28.05 -26.40
CA MET A 30 -4.30 26.75 -25.75
C MET A 30 -2.99 26.11 -25.29
N ALA A 31 -1.92 26.23 -26.08
CA ALA A 31 -0.59 25.77 -25.70
C ALA A 31 -0.05 26.52 -24.48
N THR A 32 -0.22 27.85 -24.40
CA THR A 32 0.21 28.63 -23.23
C THR A 32 -0.60 28.27 -21.98
N LEU A 33 -1.92 28.15 -22.10
CA LEU A 33 -2.78 27.76 -20.99
C LEU A 33 -2.45 26.34 -20.51
N ALA A 34 -2.29 25.38 -21.42
CA ALA A 34 -1.90 24.01 -21.10
C ALA A 34 -0.52 23.97 -20.43
N ALA A 35 0.47 24.71 -20.93
CA ALA A 35 1.80 24.77 -20.33
C ALA A 35 1.78 25.35 -18.91
N THR A 36 0.96 26.37 -18.66
CA THR A 36 0.82 26.96 -17.30
C THR A 36 -0.05 26.13 -16.36
N ALA A 37 -0.98 25.34 -16.89
CA ALA A 37 -1.85 24.47 -16.09
C ALA A 37 -1.20 23.11 -15.76
N ALA A 38 -0.27 22.63 -16.61
CA ALA A 38 0.35 21.32 -16.46
C ALA A 38 1.01 21.09 -15.08
N PRO A 39 1.79 22.03 -14.50
CA PRO A 39 2.36 21.84 -13.16
C PRO A 39 1.29 21.67 -12.08
N LYS A 40 0.21 22.46 -12.15
CA LYS A 40 -0.86 22.39 -11.14
C LYS A 40 -1.72 21.14 -11.28
N LEU A 41 -1.96 20.69 -12.51
CA LEU A 41 -2.63 19.41 -12.76
C LEU A 41 -1.77 18.23 -12.33
N SER A 42 -0.45 18.33 -12.48
CA SER A 42 0.49 17.33 -11.97
C SER A 42 0.45 17.25 -10.44
N GLU A 43 0.49 18.39 -9.75
CA GLU A 43 0.36 18.46 -8.27
C GLU A 43 -1.00 17.91 -7.80
N MET A 44 -2.09 18.28 -8.46
CA MET A 44 -3.43 17.77 -8.14
C MET A 44 -3.52 16.26 -8.38
N SER A 45 -2.90 15.75 -9.44
CA SER A 45 -2.86 14.31 -9.71
C SER A 45 -2.05 13.56 -8.66
N GLU A 46 -0.99 14.18 -8.14
CA GLU A 46 -0.14 13.57 -7.12
C GLU A 46 -0.84 13.49 -5.76
N GLY A 47 -1.49 14.57 -5.34
CA GLY A 47 -2.32 14.57 -4.14
C GLY A 47 -3.44 13.52 -4.20
N ALA A 48 -4.07 13.35 -5.37
CA ALA A 48 -5.11 12.35 -5.57
C ALA A 48 -4.59 10.90 -5.48
N LYS A 49 -3.33 10.63 -5.85
CA LYS A 49 -2.71 9.30 -5.64
C LYS A 49 -2.46 9.06 -4.15
N GLY A 50 -1.94 10.05 -3.43
CA GLY A 50 -1.70 9.95 -1.99
C GLY A 50 -3.00 9.70 -1.21
N GLU A 51 -4.07 10.42 -1.53
CA GLU A 51 -5.39 10.18 -0.94
C GLU A 51 -5.93 8.78 -1.25
N LYS A 52 -5.70 8.25 -2.46
CA LYS A 52 -6.07 6.88 -2.79
C LYS A 52 -5.23 5.86 -2.01
N SER A 53 -3.91 6.04 -1.93
CA SER A 53 -3.03 5.14 -1.15
C SER A 53 -3.46 5.09 0.32
N ARG A 54 -3.73 6.25 0.95
CA ARG A 54 -4.37 6.37 2.28
C ARG A 54 -5.64 5.54 2.41
N ASN A 55 -6.54 5.65 1.44
CA ASN A 55 -7.82 4.95 1.47
C ASN A 55 -7.65 3.43 1.32
N GLU A 56 -6.67 2.97 0.55
CA GLU A 56 -6.35 1.54 0.45
C GLU A 56 -5.69 1.03 1.73
N ILE A 57 -4.76 1.78 2.33
CA ILE A 57 -4.18 1.48 3.65
C ILE A 57 -5.27 1.37 4.73
N ASP A 58 -6.23 2.31 4.75
CA ASP A 58 -7.36 2.26 5.68
C ASP A 58 -8.23 1.01 5.50
N LYS A 59 -8.39 0.50 4.26
CA LYS A 59 -9.05 -0.80 4.03
C LYS A 59 -8.24 -1.96 4.61
N ILE A 60 -6.92 -1.97 4.43
CA ILE A 60 -6.02 -2.98 4.99
C ILE A 60 -6.11 -2.97 6.52
N ILE A 61 -6.04 -1.80 7.16
CA ILE A 61 -6.18 -1.66 8.61
C ILE A 61 -7.55 -2.15 9.09
N LYS A 62 -8.64 -1.83 8.39
CA LYS A 62 -9.99 -2.30 8.74
C LYS A 62 -10.13 -3.81 8.63
N GLN A 63 -9.62 -4.42 7.57
CA GLN A 63 -9.64 -5.87 7.42
C GLN A 63 -8.76 -6.56 8.48
N GLY A 64 -7.57 -6.03 8.75
CA GLY A 64 -6.70 -6.51 9.83
C GLY A 64 -7.36 -6.40 11.21
N GLY A 65 -8.09 -5.31 11.45
CA GLY A 65 -8.88 -5.12 12.68
C GLY A 65 -10.02 -6.13 12.80
N GLN A 66 -10.75 -6.43 11.72
CA GLN A 66 -11.78 -7.47 11.72
C GLN A 66 -11.17 -8.85 12.01
N PHE A 67 -10.06 -9.18 11.35
CA PHE A 67 -9.33 -10.43 11.58
C PHE A 67 -8.86 -10.57 13.03
N TYR A 68 -8.38 -9.48 13.64
CA TYR A 68 -8.00 -9.46 15.05
C TYR A 68 -9.18 -9.80 15.97
N GLN A 69 -10.38 -9.28 15.70
CA GLN A 69 -11.56 -9.61 16.51
C GLN A 69 -12.00 -11.07 16.28
N ASP A 70 -12.00 -11.54 15.03
CA ASP A 70 -12.40 -12.91 14.70
C ASP A 70 -11.44 -13.94 15.32
N THR A 71 -10.14 -13.64 15.36
CA THR A 71 -9.14 -14.48 16.04
C THR A 71 -9.23 -14.35 17.55
N ALA A 72 -9.57 -13.18 18.10
CA ALA A 72 -9.83 -13.02 19.53
C ALA A 72 -10.98 -13.91 20.00
N ASP A 73 -12.05 -14.01 19.22
CA ASP A 73 -13.22 -14.83 19.54
C ASP A 73 -12.95 -16.33 19.35
N ASN A 74 -12.28 -16.72 18.26
CA ASN A 74 -12.07 -18.13 17.89
C ASN A 74 -10.83 -18.76 18.54
N GLU A 75 -9.74 -18.01 18.63
CA GLU A 75 -8.43 -18.48 19.12
C GLU A 75 -8.15 -18.00 20.58
N GLY A 76 -9.05 -17.20 21.15
CA GLY A 76 -9.03 -16.73 22.54
C GLY A 76 -8.12 -15.51 22.78
N ARG A 77 -7.28 -15.15 21.81
CA ARG A 77 -6.50 -13.90 21.76
C ARG A 77 -6.40 -13.43 20.32
N GLY A 78 -6.57 -12.12 20.13
CA GLY A 78 -6.48 -11.53 18.80
C GLY A 78 -5.04 -11.53 18.31
N ARG A 79 -4.87 -11.84 17.04
CA ARG A 79 -3.61 -11.73 16.29
C ARG A 79 -3.89 -11.06 14.95
N PHE A 80 -2.84 -10.56 14.30
CA PHE A 80 -2.93 -10.01 12.96
C PHE A 80 -2.52 -11.04 11.90
N PRO A 81 -2.88 -10.83 10.63
CA PRO A 81 -2.45 -11.72 9.54
C PRO A 81 -0.92 -11.84 9.47
N GLY A 82 -0.41 -13.04 9.23
CA GLY A 82 1.04 -13.31 9.24
C GLY A 82 1.62 -13.57 10.63
N GLN A 83 0.88 -13.32 11.70
CA GLN A 83 1.33 -13.76 13.03
C GLN A 83 0.94 -15.21 13.25
N ASP A 84 1.92 -16.07 13.50
CA ASP A 84 1.68 -17.43 14.00
C ASP A 84 0.96 -17.42 15.37
N LYS A 85 1.25 -16.40 16.20
CA LYS A 85 0.66 -16.22 17.53
C LYS A 85 0.73 -14.76 17.98
N PHE A 86 -0.17 -14.35 18.88
CA PHE A 86 -0.24 -12.97 19.40
C PHE A 86 1.09 -12.43 19.97
N ASN A 87 1.97 -13.30 20.46
CA ASN A 87 3.25 -12.95 21.07
C ASN A 87 4.45 -13.20 20.14
N LYS A 88 4.19 -13.35 18.85
CA LYS A 88 5.22 -13.45 17.80
C LYS A 88 5.11 -12.22 16.91
N PRO A 89 6.22 -11.55 16.61
CA PRO A 89 6.20 -10.41 15.69
C PRO A 89 5.99 -10.90 14.26
N VAL A 90 5.67 -9.99 13.36
CA VAL A 90 5.90 -10.18 11.93
C VAL A 90 7.02 -9.24 11.52
N THR A 91 8.18 -9.81 11.25
CA THR A 91 9.34 -9.09 10.73
C THR A 91 10.22 -10.05 9.93
N SER A 92 10.79 -9.55 8.84
CA SER A 92 11.79 -10.28 8.07
C SER A 92 13.18 -10.29 8.71
N ILE A 93 13.37 -9.51 9.78
CA ILE A 93 14.60 -9.49 10.57
C ILE A 93 14.40 -10.44 11.75
N ALA A 94 15.36 -11.35 11.95
CA ALA A 94 15.38 -12.23 13.11
C ALA A 94 15.68 -11.42 14.38
N VAL A 95 14.68 -10.74 14.93
CA VAL A 95 14.73 -10.15 16.26
C VAL A 95 14.36 -11.25 17.25
N ALA A 96 15.25 -11.51 18.22
CA ALA A 96 14.96 -12.45 19.28
C ALA A 96 13.89 -11.84 20.20
N TYR A 97 12.63 -12.17 19.94
CA TYR A 97 11.52 -11.82 20.81
C TYR A 97 11.43 -12.78 21.98
N ASP A 98 11.80 -12.29 23.16
CA ASP A 98 11.68 -13.02 24.42
C ASP A 98 10.34 -12.76 25.15
N GLY A 99 9.47 -11.94 24.56
CA GLY A 99 8.18 -11.56 25.14
C GLY A 99 8.30 -10.59 26.31
N THR A 100 9.42 -9.88 26.43
CA THR A 100 9.61 -8.77 27.38
C THR A 100 9.31 -7.42 26.73
N SER A 101 8.93 -6.45 27.55
CA SER A 101 8.69 -5.08 27.08
C SER A 101 9.87 -4.50 26.32
N ALA A 102 11.11 -4.76 26.76
CA ALA A 102 12.31 -4.21 26.11
C ALA A 102 12.49 -4.65 24.65
N THR A 103 12.21 -5.91 24.30
CA THR A 103 12.31 -6.38 22.91
C THR A 103 11.21 -5.84 22.02
N VAL A 104 10.03 -5.61 22.60
CA VAL A 104 8.86 -5.05 21.92
C VAL A 104 9.09 -3.57 21.63
N ASP A 105 9.53 -2.82 22.64
CA ASP A 105 9.87 -1.39 22.54
C ASP A 105 10.96 -1.16 21.49
N LEU A 106 12.00 -2.02 21.44
CA LEU A 106 13.08 -1.90 20.44
C LEU A 106 12.60 -2.08 18.99
N HIS A 107 11.61 -2.96 18.75
CA HIS A 107 11.06 -3.13 17.41
C HIS A 107 10.11 -2.00 17.04
N GLU A 108 9.28 -1.56 17.99
CA GLU A 108 8.44 -0.39 17.81
C GLU A 108 9.28 0.84 17.49
N ASP A 109 10.36 1.07 18.24
CA ASP A 109 11.32 2.16 17.97
C ASP A 109 11.93 2.07 16.57
N ALA A 110 12.30 0.86 16.11
CA ALA A 110 12.84 0.66 14.76
C ALA A 110 11.80 0.97 13.66
N ILE A 111 10.53 0.63 13.89
CA ILE A 111 9.44 0.98 12.95
C ILE A 111 9.22 2.49 12.95
N LEU A 112 9.18 3.12 14.13
CA LEU A 112 8.95 4.55 14.25
C LEU A 112 10.10 5.38 13.65
N ASP A 113 11.34 4.91 13.75
CA ASP A 113 12.51 5.53 13.11
C ASP A 113 12.41 5.46 11.58
N ASP A 114 12.01 4.29 11.03
CA ASP A 114 11.77 4.14 9.60
C ASP A 114 10.65 5.10 9.10
N LEU A 115 9.57 5.27 9.88
CA LEU A 115 8.44 6.15 9.57
C LEU A 115 8.70 7.64 9.89
N GLY A 116 9.80 7.98 10.56
CA GLY A 116 10.10 9.38 10.94
C GLY A 116 9.18 9.96 12.01
N THR A 117 8.57 9.09 12.82
CA THR A 117 7.77 9.51 13.97
C THR A 117 8.68 9.69 15.18
N ALA A 118 8.37 10.63 16.07
CA ALA A 118 9.16 11.02 17.25
C ALA A 118 10.29 12.07 17.05
N GLY A 119 10.23 12.88 15.99
CA GLY A 119 11.09 14.06 15.81
C GLY A 119 12.39 13.81 15.04
N THR A 120 12.52 12.61 14.47
CA THR A 120 13.57 12.22 13.51
C THR A 120 12.97 12.21 12.10
N ALA A 121 13.76 12.53 11.07
CA ALA A 121 13.31 12.35 9.69
C ALA A 121 13.28 10.85 9.36
N GLY A 122 12.19 10.37 8.77
CA GLY A 122 12.03 8.96 8.42
C GLY A 122 13.06 8.52 7.40
N THR A 123 13.54 7.29 7.53
CA THR A 123 14.52 6.67 6.64
C THR A 123 13.89 5.76 5.59
N TYR A 124 12.56 5.75 5.48
CA TYR A 124 11.83 5.01 4.45
C TYR A 124 11.00 5.96 3.58
N ASP A 125 11.69 6.90 2.94
CA ASP A 125 11.08 7.92 2.09
C ASP A 125 10.92 7.49 0.63
N SER A 126 11.56 6.37 0.25
CA SER A 126 11.53 5.81 -1.10
C SER A 126 11.70 4.28 -1.10
N PHE A 127 11.24 3.65 -2.19
CA PHE A 127 11.08 2.20 -2.30
C PHE A 127 12.37 1.37 -2.14
N ASN A 128 13.54 2.01 -2.26
CA ASN A 128 14.85 1.37 -2.26
C ASN A 128 15.73 1.75 -1.05
N GLU A 129 15.20 2.48 -0.08
CA GLU A 129 15.95 2.83 1.13
C GLU A 129 16.08 1.62 2.06
N ALA A 130 17.22 1.50 2.73
CA ALA A 130 17.42 0.45 3.71
C ALA A 130 16.53 0.71 4.94
N THR A 131 15.79 -0.31 5.36
CA THR A 131 14.92 -0.23 6.55
C THR A 131 15.56 -0.96 7.73
N HIS A 132 15.31 -0.48 8.94
CA HIS A 132 15.86 -1.07 10.16
C HIS A 132 14.94 -2.12 10.80
N SER A 133 13.65 -2.08 10.46
CA SER A 133 12.61 -2.90 11.10
C SER A 133 12.23 -4.16 10.31
N GLY A 134 12.56 -4.23 9.01
CA GLY A 134 12.38 -5.44 8.21
C GLY A 134 10.95 -5.66 7.71
N TRP A 135 10.40 -4.66 7.03
CA TRP A 135 9.05 -4.65 6.45
C TRP A 135 8.75 -5.87 5.56
N THR A 136 7.53 -6.39 5.69
CA THR A 136 7.03 -7.54 4.92
C THR A 136 5.92 -7.11 3.96
N SER A 137 5.85 -7.73 2.78
CA SER A 137 4.79 -7.49 1.80
C SER A 137 3.42 -7.98 2.28
N VAL A 138 2.37 -7.16 2.13
CA VAL A 138 0.98 -7.55 2.47
C VAL A 138 0.49 -8.70 1.60
N PHE A 139 0.74 -8.65 0.28
CA PHE A 139 0.20 -9.62 -0.68
C PHE A 139 1.27 -10.56 -1.28
N GLY A 140 2.48 -10.56 -0.71
CA GLY A 140 3.65 -11.26 -1.25
C GLY A 140 4.39 -10.42 -2.29
N LYS A 141 5.73 -10.36 -2.21
CA LYS A 141 6.54 -9.50 -3.11
C LYS A 141 6.57 -10.00 -4.56
N ASP A 142 6.43 -11.32 -4.73
CA ASP A 142 6.45 -12.01 -6.02
C ASP A 142 5.03 -12.26 -6.58
N ASN A 143 4.01 -11.62 -6.00
CA ASN A 143 2.64 -11.72 -6.49
C ASN A 143 2.54 -11.15 -7.93
N VAL A 144 1.91 -11.90 -8.84
CA VAL A 144 1.83 -11.54 -10.26
C VAL A 144 1.00 -10.27 -10.48
N ASP A 145 -0.02 -10.04 -9.65
CA ASP A 145 -0.94 -8.92 -9.80
C ASP A 145 -0.43 -7.63 -9.12
N VAL A 146 0.38 -7.78 -8.07
CA VAL A 146 0.95 -6.68 -7.27
C VAL A 146 2.43 -6.94 -6.99
N LYS A 147 3.22 -7.02 -8.05
CA LYS A 147 4.64 -7.30 -7.93
C LYS A 147 5.39 -6.11 -7.34
N ALA A 148 6.22 -6.35 -6.34
CA ALA A 148 7.08 -5.32 -5.78
C ALA A 148 8.08 -4.79 -6.84
N PRO A 149 8.44 -3.49 -6.80
CA PRO A 149 9.30 -2.86 -7.79
C PRO A 149 10.73 -3.40 -7.75
N ASN A 150 11.43 -3.38 -8.88
CA ASN A 150 12.79 -3.90 -8.94
C ASN A 150 13.75 -3.05 -8.11
N GLY A 151 14.57 -3.69 -7.27
CA GLY A 151 15.49 -2.99 -6.36
C GLY A 151 14.87 -2.56 -5.03
N HIS A 152 13.65 -3.04 -4.71
CA HIS A 152 13.02 -2.84 -3.41
C HIS A 152 13.87 -3.39 -2.26
N THR A 153 13.66 -2.85 -1.06
CA THR A 153 14.26 -3.32 0.20
C THR A 153 13.30 -4.09 1.10
N VAL A 154 12.07 -4.33 0.62
CA VAL A 154 11.10 -5.22 1.29
C VAL A 154 11.76 -6.56 1.59
N GLY A 155 11.56 -7.04 2.83
CA GLY A 155 12.13 -8.25 3.36
C GLY A 155 11.67 -9.53 2.67
N ALA A 156 12.01 -10.67 3.28
CA ALA A 156 11.37 -11.93 2.93
C ALA A 156 9.86 -11.82 3.20
N ASP A 157 9.05 -12.46 2.35
CA ASP A 157 7.64 -12.65 2.67
C ASP A 157 7.55 -13.47 3.95
N ASP A 158 6.56 -13.16 4.78
CA ASP A 158 6.30 -13.90 6.00
C ASP A 158 5.92 -15.34 5.64
N THR A 159 6.81 -16.27 5.97
CA THR A 159 6.60 -17.70 5.79
C THR A 159 6.11 -18.27 7.10
N ASP A 160 5.13 -19.17 7.03
CA ASP A 160 4.69 -19.97 8.16
C ASP A 160 5.90 -20.71 8.80
N VAL A 161 6.22 -20.36 10.06
CA VAL A 161 7.22 -21.05 10.89
C VAL A 161 6.54 -21.69 12.10
N LEU A 162 5.51 -22.50 11.84
CA LEU A 162 4.78 -23.25 12.87
C LEU A 162 5.55 -24.42 13.50
N ASP A 163 6.76 -24.71 13.03
CA ASP A 163 7.53 -25.94 13.32
C ASP A 163 7.80 -26.25 14.81
N ASP A 164 7.52 -25.32 15.74
CA ASP A 164 7.67 -25.54 17.19
C ASP A 164 6.53 -24.96 18.06
N CYS A 165 5.34 -24.74 17.49
CA CYS A 165 4.23 -24.11 18.23
C CYS A 165 3.01 -25.02 18.44
N ASN A 166 2.95 -25.67 19.60
CA ASN A 166 1.83 -26.54 19.98
C ASN A 166 0.50 -25.81 20.26
N THR A 167 0.52 -24.49 20.45
CA THR A 167 -0.66 -23.64 20.73
C THR A 167 -1.06 -22.74 19.56
N CYS A 168 -0.39 -22.87 18.42
CA CYS A 168 -0.70 -22.07 17.26
C CYS A 168 -1.96 -22.59 16.56
N PRO A 169 -2.66 -21.75 15.79
CA PRO A 169 -3.94 -22.11 15.22
C PRO A 169 -3.81 -23.33 14.29
N ARG A 170 -4.83 -24.17 14.31
CA ARG A 170 -4.92 -25.38 13.48
C ARG A 170 -6.24 -25.42 12.74
N ASN A 171 -6.22 -26.05 11.58
CA ASN A 171 -7.43 -26.32 10.82
C ASN A 171 -8.36 -27.26 11.60
N ALA A 172 -9.63 -27.31 11.20
CA ALA A 172 -10.64 -28.16 11.84
C ALA A 172 -10.31 -29.66 11.77
N ASP A 173 -9.46 -30.07 10.82
CA ASP A 173 -8.95 -31.44 10.65
C ASP A 173 -7.70 -31.75 11.50
N GLY A 174 -7.18 -30.76 12.24
CA GLY A 174 -6.00 -30.88 13.08
C GLY A 174 -4.67 -30.66 12.36
N THR A 175 -4.69 -30.32 11.06
CA THR A 175 -3.49 -29.90 10.32
C THR A 175 -3.06 -28.48 10.71
N GLU A 176 -1.79 -28.15 10.46
CA GLU A 176 -1.26 -26.79 10.59
C GLU A 176 -2.04 -25.84 9.68
N LYS A 177 -2.50 -24.73 10.26
CA LYS A 177 -3.19 -23.67 9.52
C LYS A 177 -2.11 -22.78 8.90
N ASP A 178 -2.15 -22.59 7.59
CA ASP A 178 -1.26 -21.65 6.92
C ASP A 178 -1.47 -20.24 7.50
N THR A 179 -0.51 -19.80 8.30
CA THR A 179 -0.47 -18.47 8.93
C THR A 179 0.38 -17.49 8.14
N SER A 180 0.84 -17.84 6.93
CA SER A 180 1.65 -16.93 6.12
C SER A 180 0.89 -15.65 5.81
N GLY A 181 1.57 -14.51 6.01
CA GLY A 181 1.05 -13.18 5.75
C GLY A 181 0.30 -13.05 4.41
N PRO A 182 0.94 -13.37 3.27
CA PRO A 182 0.33 -13.23 1.96
C PRO A 182 -0.97 -14.03 1.80
N ALA A 183 -1.04 -15.25 2.36
CA ALA A 183 -2.23 -16.09 2.25
C ALA A 183 -3.40 -15.57 3.09
N GLU A 184 -3.14 -15.19 4.35
CA GLU A 184 -4.18 -14.65 5.24
C GLU A 184 -4.68 -13.28 4.76
N TRP A 185 -3.79 -12.41 4.28
CA TRP A 185 -4.18 -11.13 3.67
C TRP A 185 -4.98 -11.33 2.39
N LEU A 186 -4.55 -12.21 1.49
CA LEU A 186 -5.25 -12.45 0.23
C LEU A 186 -6.67 -13.00 0.46
N ALA A 187 -6.83 -13.90 1.44
CA ALA A 187 -8.14 -14.42 1.83
C ALA A 187 -9.09 -13.33 2.35
N LEU A 188 -8.58 -12.35 3.11
CA LEU A 188 -9.38 -11.21 3.61
C LEU A 188 -9.89 -10.30 2.49
N PHE A 189 -9.16 -10.22 1.38
CA PHE A 189 -9.53 -9.43 0.21
C PHE A 189 -10.25 -10.23 -0.88
N GLY A 190 -10.64 -11.47 -0.60
CA GLY A 190 -11.37 -12.32 -1.53
C GLY A 190 -10.56 -12.68 -2.78
N ASP A 191 -9.28 -13.00 -2.59
CA ASP A 191 -8.33 -13.38 -3.64
C ASP A 191 -8.04 -12.26 -4.67
N MET A 192 -8.34 -11.00 -4.31
CA MET A 192 -8.04 -9.84 -5.13
C MET A 192 -7.11 -8.88 -4.37
N PRO A 193 -5.81 -8.82 -4.70
CA PRO A 193 -4.89 -7.93 -4.01
C PRO A 193 -5.17 -6.46 -4.33
N LEU A 194 -4.86 -5.58 -3.38
CA LEU A 194 -4.88 -4.14 -3.59
C LEU A 194 -3.53 -3.66 -4.12
N ALA A 195 -3.55 -2.93 -5.24
CA ALA A 195 -2.36 -2.35 -5.85
C ALA A 195 -2.20 -0.87 -5.46
N SER A 196 -0.95 -0.44 -5.21
CA SER A 196 -0.66 0.98 -5.08
C SER A 196 -0.93 1.72 -6.39
N GLN A 197 -1.22 3.02 -6.31
CA GLN A 197 -1.40 3.89 -7.48
C GLN A 197 -0.06 4.45 -7.99
N TYR A 198 1.01 4.29 -7.21
CA TYR A 198 2.36 4.69 -7.57
C TYR A 198 3.04 3.62 -8.44
N GLN A 199 4.01 4.04 -9.26
CA GLN A 199 4.69 3.10 -10.17
C GLN A 199 5.62 2.16 -9.40
N ASP A 200 6.30 2.69 -8.37
CA ASP A 200 7.18 1.95 -7.49
C ASP A 200 6.53 1.75 -6.09
N GLY A 201 5.21 1.89 -6.02
CA GLY A 201 4.45 1.69 -4.79
C GLY A 201 4.11 0.22 -4.55
N HIS A 202 4.08 -0.16 -3.28
CA HIS A 202 3.78 -1.51 -2.83
C HIS A 202 3.38 -1.47 -1.36
N PHE A 203 2.34 -2.20 -0.97
CA PHE A 203 1.89 -2.19 0.41
C PHE A 203 2.70 -3.16 1.27
N VAL A 204 3.23 -2.66 2.36
CA VAL A 204 3.97 -3.41 3.36
C VAL A 204 3.32 -3.28 4.73
N TYR A 205 3.57 -4.26 5.58
CA TYR A 205 3.10 -4.25 6.95
C TYR A 205 4.16 -4.80 7.90
N GLN A 206 4.00 -4.43 9.16
CA GLN A 206 4.70 -5.03 10.28
C GLN A 206 3.77 -5.15 11.48
N VAL A 207 4.04 -6.16 12.30
CA VAL A 207 3.28 -6.37 13.51
C VAL A 207 4.22 -6.47 14.69
N VAL A 208 4.06 -5.54 15.62
CA VAL A 208 4.71 -5.55 16.93
C VAL A 208 3.99 -6.59 17.79
N ALA A 209 4.74 -7.54 18.35
CA ALA A 209 4.19 -8.62 19.16
C ALA A 209 3.51 -8.10 20.44
N GLY A 210 2.38 -8.69 20.79
CA GLY A 210 1.77 -8.51 22.11
C GLY A 210 2.53 -9.28 23.19
N TYR A 211 2.36 -8.89 24.44
CA TYR A 211 3.01 -9.57 25.57
C TYR A 211 2.20 -9.47 26.86
N GLY A 212 2.64 -10.18 27.90
CA GLY A 212 1.98 -10.21 29.20
C GLY A 212 0.82 -11.19 29.30
N SER A 213 0.16 -11.18 30.46
CA SER A 213 -0.97 -12.05 30.76
C SER A 213 -1.85 -11.46 31.87
N GLY A 214 -3.12 -11.87 31.93
CA GLY A 214 -4.07 -11.34 32.92
C GLY A 214 -4.35 -9.85 32.70
N ASN A 215 -4.26 -9.05 33.76
CA ASN A 215 -4.56 -7.61 33.72
C ASN A 215 -3.46 -6.77 33.06
N ASP A 216 -2.25 -7.31 32.91
CA ASP A 216 -1.10 -6.63 32.29
C ASP A 216 -0.86 -7.15 30.86
N THR A 217 -1.95 -7.46 30.14
CA THR A 217 -1.86 -7.91 28.74
C THR A 217 -1.78 -6.71 27.81
N TYR A 218 -0.75 -6.69 26.96
CA TYR A 218 -0.58 -5.73 25.89
C TYR A 218 -0.94 -6.38 24.55
N PRO A 219 -1.90 -5.81 23.79
CA PRO A 219 -2.27 -6.34 22.47
C PRO A 219 -1.16 -6.06 21.45
N PRO A 220 -1.03 -6.88 20.39
CA PRO A 220 -0.16 -6.58 19.27
C PRO A 220 -0.59 -5.28 18.56
N VAL A 221 0.33 -4.66 17.83
CA VAL A 221 0.10 -3.42 17.07
C VAL A 221 0.49 -3.64 15.61
N LEU A 222 -0.42 -3.30 14.69
CA LEU A 222 -0.22 -3.39 13.24
C LEU A 222 0.17 -2.03 12.67
N TYR A 223 1.25 -2.00 11.91
CA TYR A 223 1.67 -0.88 11.07
C TYR A 223 1.56 -1.28 9.61
N VAL A 224 1.01 -0.40 8.78
CA VAL A 224 0.85 -0.59 7.34
C VAL A 224 1.33 0.68 6.65
N ALA A 225 2.12 0.53 5.60
CA ALA A 225 2.68 1.63 4.84
C ALA A 225 2.75 1.32 3.34
N ASP A 226 2.92 2.37 2.53
CA ASP A 226 3.25 2.26 1.10
C ASP A 226 4.73 2.59 0.89
N ILE A 227 5.49 1.66 0.29
CA ILE A 227 6.95 1.82 0.16
C ILE A 227 7.38 2.97 -0.74
N GLU A 228 6.46 3.52 -1.55
CA GLU A 228 6.76 4.73 -2.34
C GLU A 228 7.21 5.87 -1.41
N ASN A 229 6.59 5.99 -0.24
CA ASN A 229 6.93 6.95 0.80
C ASN A 229 6.22 6.56 2.12
N ALA A 230 6.85 5.69 2.91
CA ALA A 230 6.25 5.17 4.13
C ALA A 230 6.17 6.23 5.24
N ALA A 231 7.09 7.21 5.23
CA ALA A 231 7.10 8.31 6.21
C ALA A 231 5.89 9.23 6.06
N ASP A 232 5.49 9.51 4.82
CA ASP A 232 4.25 10.21 4.59
C ASP A 232 3.07 9.26 4.78
N PHE A 233 3.13 8.00 4.27
CA PHE A 233 1.94 7.16 4.09
C PHE A 233 1.71 5.89 4.94
#